data_AF-A0A8S3V0T7-F1
#
_entry.id   AF-A0A8S3V0T7-F1
#
_cell.length_a   1.000
_cell.length_b   1.000
_cell.length_c   1.000
_cell.angle_alpha   90.00
_cell.angle_beta   90.00
_cell.angle_gamma   90.00
#
_symmetry.space_group_name_H-M   'P 1'
#
loop_
_entity.id
_entity.type
_entity.pdbx_description
1 polymer ?
#
loop_
_entity_poly.entity_id
_entity_poly.type
_entity_poly.pdbx_seq_one_letter_code
_entity_poly.pdbx_strand_id
1 'polypeptide(L)'
;MPGSAISAVGSHSSASSASRRAKTKNYRVVSHSSQVDENLFGKPTHVEKRQEMLEEKWTNDDLSIEQLARDRSAKRKSKGKKNKNKETVQVITKDLIRNLIVPTEDPSGQSIVLPRYEFHRIVNCAQTLTKEQRLAQLEQIKREKEAAMEASQQRKALFKQLDMDRRKNEKLNDLEEEAKENAEHLLSKANEMRQEQEDEIKHLNELILNAKCHAIRDAQILEKRQISGEMTEEEKRLDVMMEVDRQNAIKIQEEIEKRRKEERLMGAAKLLDQIQENEQERLFDLERKDQENIQMQKYIEKMMDEDRTGLEKKKVEQTQLREDLNKANADQMKRKVIKQEQEQVEEQKVIEYMKQKAEREAAYEKEQERIRVEKERETARLRAMQERARDEQAERDALRAKRAQEKTEREWRKKEAEESKKKAVTEAMLIQARANQMSQKEHFMAVQAQRERAEFERVLRAQKELVEKERREEHEATKKRHTHADDVRTQIRQKEALRVMERNQFFEEGVKLDEEARHRRLKLEDVKKKKLNELRNAGIPEKYLAQVERKIAQPQHIST
;
A
#
# COMPACT_ATOMS: atom_id res chain seq x y z
N MET A 1 -43.86 26.89 22.64
CA MET A 1 -43.93 26.47 24.05
C MET A 1 -42.53 26.15 24.55
N PRO A 2 -41.81 27.13 25.13
CA PRO A 2 -40.64 26.89 25.96
C PRO A 2 -41.05 26.88 27.45
N GLY A 3 -40.38 26.06 28.26
CA GLY A 3 -40.38 26.13 29.73
C GLY A 3 -38.97 25.76 30.20
N SER A 4 -38.21 26.69 30.82
CA SER A 4 -38.13 26.91 32.29
C SER A 4 -37.25 25.83 32.96
N ALA A 5 -36.28 26.09 33.85
CA ALA A 5 -36.14 27.21 34.78
C ALA A 5 -34.82 27.14 35.62
N ILE A 6 -34.31 28.32 36.04
CA ILE A 6 -33.81 28.72 37.39
C ILE A 6 -32.39 28.25 37.82
N SER A 7 -31.48 29.04 38.44
CA SER A 7 -31.49 30.14 39.47
C SER A 7 -30.19 30.97 39.40
N ALA A 8 -30.13 32.32 39.48
CA ALA A 8 -30.23 33.27 40.63
C ALA A 8 -29.21 32.99 41.77
N VAL A 9 -28.41 33.93 42.31
CA VAL A 9 -28.70 35.17 43.09
C VAL A 9 -27.44 36.08 43.06
N GLY A 10 -27.44 37.39 42.75
CA GLY A 10 -27.80 38.58 43.56
C GLY A 10 -26.55 39.47 43.77
N SER A 11 -26.55 40.77 44.04
CA SER A 11 -27.51 41.89 44.11
C SER A 11 -26.64 43.15 44.27
N HIS A 12 -26.90 44.27 43.58
CA HIS A 12 -27.35 45.58 44.11
C HIS A 12 -26.95 46.64 43.05
N SER A 13 -27.66 47.72 42.71
CA SER A 13 -28.97 48.27 43.10
C SER A 13 -29.25 49.52 42.22
N SER A 14 -30.52 49.71 41.82
CA SER A 14 -31.28 50.98 41.65
C SER A 14 -30.72 52.14 40.79
N ALA A 15 -31.46 52.89 39.97
CA ALA A 15 -32.88 52.97 39.66
C ALA A 15 -33.08 53.83 38.39
N SER A 16 -34.23 53.61 37.75
CA SER A 16 -34.80 54.27 36.59
C SER A 16 -35.21 55.74 36.80
N SER A 17 -35.20 56.54 35.73
CA SER A 17 -36.36 57.35 35.31
C SER A 17 -36.14 58.00 33.94
N ALA A 18 -37.10 57.77 33.05
CA ALA A 18 -37.20 58.38 31.74
C ALA A 18 -37.67 59.85 31.82
N SER A 19 -37.29 60.68 30.85
CA SER A 19 -38.18 61.65 30.16
C SER A 19 -37.44 62.89 29.63
N ARG A 20 -37.43 62.98 28.29
CA ARG A 20 -37.64 64.16 27.44
C ARG A 20 -36.76 65.41 27.61
N ARG A 21 -36.41 65.95 26.43
CA ARG A 21 -36.16 67.37 26.10
C ARG A 21 -34.69 67.80 26.19
N ALA A 22 -33.95 67.50 25.13
CA ALA A 22 -32.62 68.05 24.90
C ALA A 22 -32.71 69.57 24.70
N LYS A 23 -32.20 70.32 25.68
CA LYS A 23 -31.80 71.73 25.54
C LYS A 23 -30.29 71.76 25.36
N THR A 24 -29.84 72.33 24.25
CA THR A 24 -28.45 72.66 23.96
C THR A 24 -27.89 73.63 25.00
N LYS A 25 -26.77 73.29 25.64
CA LYS A 25 -25.97 74.21 26.45
C LYS A 25 -24.69 74.56 25.70
N ASN A 26 -24.45 75.85 25.55
CA ASN A 26 -23.24 76.47 25.03
C ASN A 26 -22.06 76.21 25.96
N TYR A 27 -20.90 75.83 25.42
CA TYR A 27 -19.62 75.90 26.11
C TYR A 27 -18.96 77.26 25.86
N ARG A 28 -18.34 77.80 26.90
CA ARG A 28 -17.59 79.07 26.92
C ARG A 28 -16.12 78.77 26.59
N VAL A 29 -15.59 79.37 25.54
CA VAL A 29 -14.17 79.28 25.15
C VAL A 29 -13.33 80.11 26.13
N VAL A 30 -12.31 79.49 26.74
CA VAL A 30 -11.48 80.12 27.79
C VAL A 30 -10.20 80.76 27.21
N SER A 31 -9.72 80.37 26.03
CA SER A 31 -8.77 81.13 25.19
C SER A 31 -8.75 80.56 23.76
N HIS A 32 -8.35 81.35 22.76
CA HIS A 32 -8.29 80.94 21.33
C HIS A 32 -6.87 80.52 20.89
N SER A 33 -5.94 80.34 21.82
CA SER A 33 -4.55 79.99 21.51
C SER A 33 -3.99 79.04 22.55
N SER A 34 -3.54 77.89 22.10
CA SER A 34 -2.82 76.88 22.90
C SER A 34 -1.52 77.47 23.44
N GLN A 35 -1.31 77.39 24.76
CA GLN A 35 0.00 77.54 25.40
C GLN A 35 0.52 76.12 25.71
N VAL A 36 0.88 75.39 24.66
CA VAL A 36 1.67 74.17 24.75
C VAL A 36 2.81 74.35 23.76
N ASP A 37 4.04 74.14 24.23
CA ASP A 37 5.26 74.32 23.46
C ASP A 37 5.38 73.17 22.45
N GLU A 38 4.95 73.41 21.21
CA GLU A 38 4.86 72.39 20.15
C GLU A 38 6.21 72.01 19.50
N ASN A 39 7.33 72.47 20.05
CA ASN A 39 8.65 72.21 19.49
C ASN A 39 9.24 70.83 19.81
N LEU A 40 8.52 69.95 20.52
CA LEU A 40 9.08 68.66 20.95
C LEU A 40 8.68 67.46 20.06
N PHE A 41 7.62 67.56 19.24
CA PHE A 41 7.18 66.44 18.39
C PHE A 41 6.63 66.82 17.00
N GLY A 42 6.83 68.05 16.51
CA GLY A 42 6.39 68.49 15.18
C GLY A 42 7.35 69.49 14.53
N LYS A 43 7.37 69.55 13.19
CA LYS A 43 8.21 70.53 12.46
C LYS A 43 7.65 71.95 12.65
N PRO A 44 8.50 73.00 12.72
CA PRO A 44 8.04 74.35 13.07
C PRO A 44 7.07 74.93 12.03
N THR A 45 5.98 75.54 12.50
CA THR A 45 4.88 76.12 11.70
C THR A 45 5.29 77.18 10.66
N HIS A 46 6.44 77.85 10.84
CA HIS A 46 6.99 78.75 9.80
C HIS A 46 7.58 77.96 8.61
N VAL A 47 8.05 76.72 8.84
CA VAL A 47 8.52 75.82 7.78
C VAL A 47 7.35 75.24 7.01
N GLU A 48 6.24 74.90 7.68
CA GLU A 48 4.99 74.51 7.02
C GLU A 48 4.39 75.66 6.20
N LYS A 49 4.30 76.88 6.74
CA LYS A 49 3.85 78.05 5.94
C LYS A 49 4.79 78.39 4.79
N ARG A 50 6.08 78.10 4.92
CA ARG A 50 7.05 78.27 3.82
C ARG A 50 6.91 77.15 2.79
N GLN A 51 6.57 75.93 3.20
CA GLN A 51 6.28 74.81 2.30
C GLN A 51 4.92 75.01 1.61
N GLU A 52 3.87 75.45 2.29
CA GLU A 52 2.58 75.85 1.69
C GLU A 52 2.76 77.02 0.71
N MET A 53 3.55 78.05 1.05
CA MET A 53 3.86 79.13 0.10
C MET A 53 4.77 78.69 -1.05
N LEU A 54 5.51 77.59 -0.93
CA LEU A 54 6.30 77.01 -2.02
C LEU A 54 5.44 76.06 -2.88
N GLU A 55 4.49 75.35 -2.28
CA GLU A 55 3.51 74.47 -2.94
C GLU A 55 2.43 75.28 -3.69
N GLU A 56 1.98 76.43 -3.17
CA GLU A 56 1.12 77.37 -3.91
C GLU A 56 1.86 78.04 -5.09
N LYS A 57 3.20 78.09 -5.04
CA LYS A 57 4.03 78.72 -6.08
C LYS A 57 4.40 77.76 -7.22
N TRP A 58 4.18 76.46 -7.05
CA TRP A 58 4.54 75.39 -8.00
C TRP A 58 3.32 74.66 -8.59
N THR A 59 2.10 75.13 -8.32
CA THR A 59 0.85 74.50 -8.80
C THR A 59 0.09 75.30 -9.87
N ASN A 60 0.63 76.43 -10.35
CA ASN A 60 0.03 77.22 -11.42
C ASN A 60 1.00 77.39 -12.60
N ASP A 61 1.11 76.35 -13.42
CA ASP A 61 1.94 76.35 -14.64
C ASP A 61 1.07 76.28 -15.92
N ASP A 62 -0.05 77.00 -15.91
CA ASP A 62 -0.90 77.28 -17.09
C ASP A 62 -1.16 78.79 -17.24
N LEU A 63 -0.11 79.59 -17.11
CA LEU A 63 -0.13 81.00 -17.50
C LEU A 63 0.77 81.17 -18.72
N SER A 64 0.16 81.42 -19.89
CA SER A 64 0.90 81.78 -21.10
C SER A 64 1.88 82.91 -20.80
N ILE A 65 3.10 82.83 -21.34
CA ILE A 65 4.14 83.86 -21.22
C ILE A 65 3.59 85.26 -21.57
N GLU A 66 2.56 85.35 -22.43
CA GLU A 66 1.85 86.60 -22.74
C GLU A 66 0.98 87.13 -21.59
N GLN A 67 0.40 86.27 -20.76
CA GLN A 67 -0.37 86.65 -19.56
C GLN A 67 0.54 87.09 -18.42
N LEU A 68 1.68 86.43 -18.22
CA LEU A 68 2.72 86.88 -17.28
C LEU A 68 3.38 88.20 -17.71
N ALA A 69 3.53 88.44 -19.02
CA ALA A 69 3.95 89.73 -19.57
C ALA A 69 2.89 90.82 -19.37
N ARG A 70 1.60 90.50 -19.55
CA ARG A 70 0.48 91.40 -19.23
C ARG A 70 0.42 91.75 -17.75
N ASP A 71 0.56 90.79 -16.84
CA ASP A 71 0.52 91.07 -15.41
C ASP A 71 1.77 91.78 -14.90
N ARG A 72 2.97 91.48 -15.43
CA ARG A 72 4.17 92.29 -15.14
C ARG A 72 4.08 93.71 -15.69
N SER A 73 3.43 93.91 -16.83
CA SER A 73 3.21 95.24 -17.42
C SER A 73 2.07 96.02 -16.73
N ALA A 74 1.07 95.34 -16.17
CA ALA A 74 -0.02 95.92 -15.39
C ALA A 74 0.39 96.26 -13.95
N LYS A 75 1.23 95.44 -13.28
CA LYS A 75 1.76 95.72 -11.92
C LYS A 75 2.94 96.71 -11.88
N ARG A 76 3.48 97.12 -13.03
CA ARG A 76 4.49 98.19 -13.13
C ARG A 76 3.94 99.60 -13.32
N LYS A 77 2.62 99.80 -13.28
CA LYS A 77 1.97 101.13 -13.35
C LYS A 77 1.19 101.48 -12.07
N SER A 78 1.86 101.60 -10.93
CA SER A 78 1.31 102.36 -9.80
C SER A 78 2.32 103.03 -8.86
N LYS A 79 3.63 103.00 -9.16
CA LYS A 79 4.62 103.85 -8.49
C LYS A 79 5.51 104.50 -9.52
N GLY A 80 5.26 105.78 -9.80
CA GLY A 80 6.07 106.57 -10.74
C GLY A 80 5.29 107.58 -11.57
N LYS A 81 4.50 108.46 -10.93
CA LYS A 81 4.16 109.77 -11.51
C LYS A 81 4.80 110.85 -10.63
N LYS A 82 6.10 111.05 -10.80
CA LYS A 82 6.75 112.34 -10.58
C LYS A 82 7.24 112.82 -11.95
N ASN A 83 6.84 114.05 -12.27
CA ASN A 83 7.29 114.90 -13.38
C ASN A 83 7.02 114.37 -14.81
N LYS A 84 5.81 114.66 -15.31
CA LYS A 84 5.66 114.97 -16.73
C LYS A 84 5.99 116.45 -16.91
N ASN A 85 7.06 116.72 -17.65
CA ASN A 85 7.36 118.06 -18.16
C ASN A 85 6.15 118.52 -18.98
N LYS A 86 5.59 119.68 -18.64
CA LYS A 86 4.52 120.29 -19.43
C LYS A 86 5.12 120.68 -20.79
N GLU A 87 4.43 120.40 -21.90
CA GLU A 87 4.90 120.79 -23.23
C GLU A 87 5.03 122.33 -23.29
N THR A 88 6.25 122.81 -23.51
CA THR A 88 6.54 124.25 -23.68
C THR A 88 6.85 124.55 -25.13
N VAL A 89 6.15 125.51 -25.72
CA VAL A 89 6.44 126.05 -27.05
C VAL A 89 7.36 127.26 -26.90
N GLN A 90 8.51 127.24 -27.59
CA GLN A 90 9.46 128.36 -27.64
C GLN A 90 8.98 129.39 -28.67
N VAL A 91 8.72 130.62 -28.21
CA VAL A 91 8.40 131.74 -29.08
C VAL A 91 9.60 132.68 -29.12
N ILE A 92 10.18 132.86 -30.31
CA ILE A 92 11.35 133.70 -30.56
C ILE A 92 10.86 135.02 -31.18
N THR A 93 11.10 136.14 -30.50
CA THR A 93 10.98 137.49 -31.07
C THR A 93 12.34 138.16 -31.08
N LYS A 94 12.54 139.20 -31.90
CA LYS A 94 13.88 139.75 -32.21
C LYS A 94 14.75 140.08 -31.00
N ASP A 95 14.15 140.42 -29.85
CA ASP A 95 14.90 140.83 -28.66
C ASP A 95 14.72 139.93 -27.42
N LEU A 96 13.97 138.81 -27.46
CA LEU A 96 13.93 137.84 -26.34
C LEU A 96 13.27 136.49 -26.72
N ILE A 97 13.74 135.37 -26.11
CA ILE A 97 13.16 134.01 -26.22
C ILE A 97 12.35 133.70 -24.96
N ARG A 98 11.08 133.27 -25.10
CA ARG A 98 10.21 132.85 -23.97
C ARG A 98 9.65 131.45 -24.19
N ASN A 99 9.54 130.67 -23.10
CA ASN A 99 8.93 129.33 -23.09
C ASN A 99 7.51 129.43 -22.51
N LEU A 100 6.47 129.15 -23.31
CA LEU A 100 5.05 129.15 -22.90
C LEU A 100 4.53 127.72 -22.73
N ILE A 101 3.77 127.45 -21.67
CA ILE A 101 3.23 126.12 -21.32
C ILE A 101 1.84 125.92 -21.94
N VAL A 102 1.63 124.82 -22.68
CA VAL A 102 0.33 124.47 -23.30
C VAL A 102 -0.56 123.70 -22.30
N PRO A 103 -1.81 124.14 -22.02
CA PRO A 103 -2.78 123.38 -21.22
C PRO A 103 -3.26 122.12 -21.97
N THR A 104 -3.24 120.95 -21.31
CA THR A 104 -3.55 119.63 -21.90
C THR A 104 -5.02 119.19 -21.77
N GLU A 105 -5.92 120.04 -21.27
CA GLU A 105 -7.33 119.68 -21.13
C GLU A 105 -8.21 120.59 -22.01
N ASP A 106 -9.11 119.94 -22.75
CA ASP A 106 -10.09 120.54 -23.65
C ASP A 106 -11.15 121.30 -22.81
N PRO A 107 -11.37 122.61 -23.00
CA PRO A 107 -12.14 123.43 -22.07
C PRO A 107 -13.66 123.14 -22.06
N SER A 108 -14.15 122.17 -22.84
CA SER A 108 -15.60 121.88 -22.96
C SER A 108 -16.10 120.65 -22.18
N GLY A 109 -15.22 119.74 -21.74
CA GLY A 109 -15.59 118.60 -20.88
C GLY A 109 -16.65 117.62 -21.41
N GLN A 110 -17.00 117.63 -22.71
CA GLN A 110 -18.12 116.85 -23.27
C GLN A 110 -17.72 115.68 -24.20
N SER A 111 -16.43 115.34 -24.32
CA SER A 111 -15.94 114.25 -25.19
C SER A 111 -15.34 113.09 -24.38
N ILE A 112 -15.93 111.88 -24.50
CA ILE A 112 -15.39 110.64 -23.93
C ILE A 112 -14.55 109.93 -25.00
N VAL A 113 -13.23 109.90 -24.81
CA VAL A 113 -12.31 109.18 -25.70
C VAL A 113 -12.22 107.72 -25.27
N LEU A 114 -12.89 106.82 -25.99
CA LEU A 114 -12.86 105.39 -25.70
C LEU A 114 -11.61 104.70 -26.31
N PRO A 115 -10.79 103.98 -25.53
CA PRO A 115 -9.66 103.23 -26.05
C PRO A 115 -10.12 102.05 -26.93
N ARG A 116 -9.37 101.76 -27.99
CA ARG A 116 -9.72 100.77 -29.03
C ARG A 116 -10.00 99.37 -28.48
N TYR A 117 -9.29 98.95 -27.43
CA TYR A 117 -9.57 97.70 -26.71
C TYR A 117 -10.95 97.69 -26.05
N GLU A 118 -11.36 98.81 -25.41
CA GLU A 118 -12.68 98.91 -24.79
C GLU A 118 -13.79 98.99 -25.83
N PHE A 119 -13.55 99.67 -26.95
CA PHE A 119 -14.46 99.66 -28.10
C PHE A 119 -14.70 98.23 -28.61
N HIS A 120 -13.65 97.46 -28.87
CA HIS A 120 -13.80 96.07 -29.32
C HIS A 120 -14.37 95.15 -28.24
N ARG A 121 -14.04 95.36 -26.96
CA ARG A 121 -14.67 94.64 -25.84
C ARG A 121 -16.18 94.88 -25.83
N ILE A 122 -16.61 96.13 -25.97
CA ILE A 122 -18.03 96.49 -25.97
C ILE A 122 -18.72 95.93 -27.22
N VAL A 123 -18.10 96.03 -28.39
CA VAL A 123 -18.65 95.45 -29.65
C VAL A 123 -18.79 93.92 -29.55
N ASN A 124 -17.78 93.22 -29.04
CA ASN A 124 -17.80 91.77 -28.90
C ASN A 124 -18.77 91.30 -27.80
N CYS A 125 -18.91 92.06 -26.70
CA CYS A 125 -19.89 91.79 -25.65
C CYS A 125 -21.32 92.14 -26.08
N ALA A 126 -21.49 93.11 -26.98
CA ALA A 126 -22.79 93.49 -27.55
C ALA A 126 -23.27 92.50 -28.62
N GLN A 127 -22.37 91.69 -29.20
CA GLN A 127 -22.72 90.63 -30.12
C GLN A 127 -23.48 89.52 -29.37
N THR A 128 -24.78 89.43 -29.58
CA THR A 128 -25.63 88.40 -28.98
C THR A 128 -25.34 87.05 -29.66
N LEU A 129 -24.51 86.22 -29.03
CA LEU A 129 -24.29 84.84 -29.46
C LEU A 129 -25.62 84.08 -29.47
N THR A 130 -25.85 83.29 -30.51
CA THR A 130 -26.99 82.36 -30.56
C THR A 130 -26.82 81.29 -29.48
N LYS A 131 -27.94 80.68 -29.04
CA LYS A 131 -27.91 79.62 -28.01
C LYS A 131 -26.96 78.48 -28.38
N GLU A 132 -26.89 78.12 -29.67
CA GLU A 132 -26.01 77.09 -30.20
C GLU A 132 -24.53 77.47 -30.10
N GLN A 133 -24.14 78.70 -30.45
CA GLN A 133 -22.76 79.15 -30.34
C GLN A 133 -22.28 79.26 -28.88
N ARG A 134 -23.18 79.64 -27.97
CA ARG A 134 -22.89 79.66 -26.53
C ARG A 134 -22.69 78.25 -25.97
N LEU A 135 -23.49 77.28 -26.43
CA LEU A 135 -23.31 75.87 -26.05
C LEU A 135 -22.00 75.29 -26.62
N ALA A 136 -21.67 75.58 -27.88
CA ALA A 136 -20.43 75.12 -28.49
C ALA A 136 -19.18 75.68 -27.79
N GLN A 137 -19.19 76.96 -27.37
CA GLN A 137 -18.10 77.54 -26.57
C GLN A 137 -18.00 76.89 -25.18
N LEU A 138 -19.13 76.62 -24.52
CA LEU A 138 -19.12 75.93 -23.23
C LEU A 138 -18.60 74.49 -23.36
N GLU A 139 -18.95 73.81 -24.44
CA GLU A 139 -18.47 72.45 -24.74
C GLU A 139 -16.97 72.43 -25.07
N GLN A 140 -16.46 73.39 -25.84
CA GLN A 140 -15.02 73.54 -26.09
C GLN A 140 -14.25 73.83 -24.80
N ILE A 141 -14.71 74.77 -23.97
CA ILE A 141 -14.09 75.08 -22.68
C ILE A 141 -14.15 73.86 -21.75
N LYS A 142 -15.25 73.09 -21.77
CA LYS A 142 -15.39 71.88 -20.97
C LYS A 142 -14.42 70.79 -21.45
N ARG A 143 -14.29 70.61 -22.77
CA ARG A 143 -13.37 69.64 -23.39
C ARG A 143 -11.91 69.99 -23.15
N GLU A 144 -11.54 71.26 -23.21
CA GLU A 144 -10.19 71.74 -22.86
C GLU A 144 -9.88 71.52 -21.37
N LYS A 145 -10.85 71.79 -20.48
CA LYS A 145 -10.72 71.50 -19.04
C LYS A 145 -10.61 70.02 -18.75
N GLU A 146 -11.41 69.18 -19.42
CA GLU A 146 -11.35 67.72 -19.30
C GLU A 146 -10.01 67.18 -19.79
N ALA A 147 -9.51 67.65 -20.94
CA ALA A 147 -8.19 67.27 -21.47
C ALA A 147 -7.04 67.71 -20.54
N ALA A 148 -7.10 68.91 -19.97
CA ALA A 148 -6.12 69.38 -18.98
C ALA A 148 -6.15 68.58 -17.68
N MET A 149 -7.36 68.22 -17.20
CA MET A 149 -7.53 67.33 -16.04
C MET A 149 -7.00 65.93 -16.32
N GLU A 150 -7.27 65.37 -17.50
CA GLU A 150 -6.81 64.04 -17.89
C GLU A 150 -5.28 63.99 -18.04
N ALA A 151 -4.66 65.01 -18.65
CA ALA A 151 -3.20 65.14 -18.70
C ALA A 151 -2.57 65.26 -17.30
N SER A 152 -3.23 65.97 -16.37
CA SER A 152 -2.80 66.04 -14.96
C SER A 152 -2.94 64.70 -14.24
N GLN A 153 -4.03 63.97 -14.47
CA GLN A 153 -4.25 62.63 -13.93
C GLN A 153 -3.25 61.62 -14.47
N GLN A 154 -2.94 61.66 -15.77
CA GLN A 154 -1.92 60.81 -16.39
C GLN A 154 -0.53 61.08 -15.80
N ARG A 155 -0.14 62.34 -15.60
CA ARG A 155 1.11 62.69 -14.90
C ARG A 155 1.12 62.16 -13.47
N LYS A 156 0.03 62.35 -12.71
CA LYS A 156 -0.10 61.79 -11.35
C LYS A 156 -0.01 60.27 -11.33
N ALA A 157 -0.61 59.58 -12.30
CA ALA A 157 -0.54 58.14 -12.44
C ALA A 157 0.89 57.67 -12.75
N LEU A 158 1.59 58.36 -13.65
CA LEU A 158 3.00 58.10 -13.98
C LEU A 158 3.92 58.27 -12.76
N PHE A 159 3.77 59.38 -12.02
CA PHE A 159 4.53 59.59 -10.78
C PHE A 159 4.19 58.54 -9.71
N LYS A 160 2.94 58.12 -9.61
CA LYS A 160 2.54 57.04 -8.70
C LYS A 160 3.16 55.69 -9.11
N GLN A 161 3.25 55.39 -10.40
CA GLN A 161 3.96 54.20 -10.88
C GLN A 161 5.45 54.28 -10.58
N LEU A 162 6.10 55.41 -10.86
CA LEU A 162 7.51 55.63 -10.55
C LEU A 162 7.80 55.54 -9.04
N ASP A 163 6.90 56.02 -8.18
CA ASP A 163 7.06 55.91 -6.72
C ASP A 163 6.86 54.45 -6.23
N MET A 164 5.92 53.72 -6.83
CA MET A 164 5.76 52.28 -6.57
C MET A 164 6.98 51.48 -7.02
N ASP A 165 7.57 51.82 -8.16
CA ASP A 165 8.77 51.15 -8.66
C ASP A 165 10.02 51.53 -7.86
N ARG A 166 10.11 52.77 -7.37
CA ARG A 166 11.14 53.19 -6.43
C ARG A 166 11.08 52.42 -5.12
N ARG A 167 9.88 52.21 -4.55
CA ARG A 167 9.68 51.41 -3.33
C ARG A 167 10.01 49.92 -3.54
N LYS A 168 9.72 49.36 -4.72
CA LYS A 168 10.09 47.98 -5.05
C LYS A 168 11.60 47.79 -5.22
N ASN A 169 12.29 48.82 -5.71
CA ASN A 169 13.73 48.80 -5.97
C ASN A 169 14.56 49.36 -4.79
N GLU A 170 13.91 49.73 -3.69
CA GLU A 170 14.59 50.08 -2.45
C GLU A 170 15.31 48.83 -1.93
N LYS A 171 16.62 48.93 -1.71
CA LYS A 171 17.42 47.81 -1.23
C LYS A 171 16.97 47.46 0.18
N LEU A 172 16.88 46.16 0.48
CA LEU A 172 16.59 45.69 1.83
C LEU A 172 17.64 46.25 2.79
N ASN A 173 17.19 46.58 3.99
CA ASN A 173 18.07 46.99 5.06
C ASN A 173 18.94 45.80 5.51
N ASP A 174 20.14 46.01 6.07
CA ASP A 174 21.04 44.91 6.47
C ASP A 174 20.37 43.91 7.42
N LEU A 175 19.47 44.39 8.30
CA LEU A 175 18.64 43.55 9.19
C LEU A 175 17.59 42.73 8.44
N GLU A 176 17.03 43.27 7.36
CA GLU A 176 16.07 42.57 6.51
C GLU A 176 16.76 41.55 5.60
N GLU A 177 17.99 41.84 5.14
CA GLU A 177 18.83 40.88 4.44
C GLU A 177 19.21 39.72 5.35
N GLU A 178 19.67 39.99 6.59
CA GLU A 178 19.97 38.95 7.57
C GLU A 178 18.71 38.13 7.93
N ALA A 179 17.55 38.78 8.09
CA ALA A 179 16.29 38.08 8.32
C ALA A 179 15.90 37.19 7.13
N LYS A 180 16.16 37.65 5.90
CA LYS A 180 15.92 36.90 4.67
C LYS A 180 16.86 35.70 4.57
N GLU A 181 18.16 35.87 4.83
CA GLU A 181 19.14 34.77 4.85
C GLU A 181 18.78 33.72 5.90
N ASN A 182 18.40 34.15 7.10
CA ASN A 182 17.93 33.26 8.15
C ASN A 182 16.66 32.50 7.75
N ALA A 183 15.71 33.19 7.11
CA ALA A 183 14.49 32.57 6.61
C ALA A 183 14.78 31.57 5.47
N GLU A 184 15.67 31.92 4.55
CA GLU A 184 16.12 31.06 3.45
C GLU A 184 16.85 29.83 3.99
N HIS A 185 17.75 30.00 4.96
CA HIS A 185 18.43 28.89 5.62
C HIS A 185 17.44 27.98 6.35
N LEU A 186 16.47 28.55 7.08
CA LEU A 186 15.41 27.78 7.75
C LEU A 186 14.57 26.99 6.74
N LEU A 187 14.19 27.61 5.62
CA LEU A 187 13.41 27.00 4.56
C LEU A 187 14.22 25.91 3.83
N SER A 188 15.51 26.14 3.60
CA SER A 188 16.44 25.15 3.05
C SER A 188 16.57 23.94 3.98
N LYS A 189 16.79 24.17 5.27
CA LYS A 189 16.87 23.10 6.28
C LYS A 189 15.55 22.32 6.42
N ALA A 190 14.41 23.01 6.38
CA ALA A 190 13.10 22.36 6.37
C ALA A 190 12.90 21.49 5.11
N ASN A 191 13.33 21.98 3.94
CA ASN A 191 13.30 21.21 2.70
C ASN A 191 14.23 20.00 2.75
N GLU A 192 15.43 20.14 3.30
CA GLU A 192 16.38 19.03 3.48
C GLU A 192 15.79 17.97 4.40
N MET A 193 15.27 18.34 5.58
CA MET A 193 14.59 17.40 6.48
C MET A 193 13.42 16.69 5.79
N ARG A 194 12.65 17.40 4.96
CA ARG A 194 11.55 16.77 4.19
C ARG A 194 12.08 15.78 3.14
N GLN A 195 13.16 16.11 2.44
CA GLN A 195 13.82 15.19 1.50
C GLN A 195 14.35 13.96 2.23
N GLU A 196 14.98 14.12 3.40
CA GLU A 196 15.46 12.99 4.20
C GLU A 196 14.36 12.06 4.70
N GLN A 197 13.12 12.57 4.82
CA GLN A 197 11.97 11.76 5.20
C GLN A 197 11.42 10.89 4.05
N GLU A 198 11.81 11.13 2.80
CA GLU A 198 11.42 10.28 1.68
C GLU A 198 12.00 8.87 1.82
N ASP A 199 11.20 7.83 1.61
CA ASP A 199 11.58 6.44 1.88
C ASP A 199 12.78 5.97 1.04
N GLU A 200 12.88 6.43 -0.21
CA GLU A 200 14.05 6.15 -1.06
C GLU A 200 15.35 6.72 -0.46
N ILE A 201 15.28 7.91 0.16
CA ILE A 201 16.43 8.56 0.79
C ILE A 201 16.76 7.90 2.13
N LYS A 202 15.76 7.43 2.89
CA LYS A 202 15.99 6.61 4.09
C LYS A 202 16.69 5.30 3.75
N HIS A 203 16.22 4.60 2.72
CA HIS A 203 16.88 3.38 2.26
C HIS A 203 18.28 3.66 1.74
N LEU A 204 18.47 4.76 1.00
CA LEU A 204 19.81 5.24 0.64
C LEU A 204 20.67 5.43 1.90
N ASN A 205 20.20 6.16 2.91
CA ASN A 205 20.93 6.38 4.15
C ASN A 205 21.32 5.06 4.85
N GLU A 206 20.46 4.05 4.82
CA GLU A 206 20.77 2.70 5.31
C GLU A 206 21.91 2.04 4.51
N LEU A 207 21.86 2.10 3.18
CA LEU A 207 22.93 1.59 2.31
C LEU A 207 24.26 2.33 2.54
N ILE A 208 24.19 3.65 2.73
CA ILE A 208 25.32 4.50 3.06
C ILE A 208 25.93 4.09 4.40
N LEU A 209 25.10 3.88 5.43
CA LEU A 209 25.55 3.45 6.74
C LEU A 209 26.24 2.09 6.65
N ASN A 210 25.65 1.14 5.92
CA ASN A 210 26.24 -0.17 5.68
C ASN A 210 27.60 -0.06 4.95
N ALA A 211 27.72 0.80 3.94
CA ALA A 211 28.98 1.05 3.24
C ALA A 211 30.05 1.62 4.17
N LYS A 212 29.69 2.57 5.06
CA LYS A 212 30.58 3.10 6.11
C LYS A 212 31.04 1.99 7.05
N CYS A 213 30.12 1.15 7.53
CA CYS A 213 30.44 0.03 8.41
C CYS A 213 31.38 -0.99 7.74
N HIS A 214 31.19 -1.28 6.46
CA HIS A 214 32.08 -2.17 5.71
C HIS A 214 33.47 -1.56 5.52
N ALA A 215 33.57 -0.27 5.20
CA ALA A 215 34.85 0.43 5.10
C ALA A 215 35.63 0.39 6.43
N ILE A 216 34.95 0.64 7.55
CA ILE A 216 35.55 0.55 8.89
C ILE A 216 35.96 -0.89 9.21
N ARG A 217 35.11 -1.88 8.91
CA ARG A 217 35.41 -3.29 9.17
C ARG A 217 36.64 -3.75 8.39
N ASP A 218 36.77 -3.37 7.12
CA ASP A 218 37.90 -3.79 6.30
C ASP A 218 39.20 -3.10 6.79
N ALA A 219 39.12 -1.85 7.24
CA ALA A 219 40.24 -1.19 7.93
C ALA A 219 40.64 -1.92 9.22
N GLN A 220 39.67 -2.32 10.05
CA GLN A 220 39.92 -3.10 11.28
C GLN A 220 40.50 -4.50 10.99
N ILE A 221 40.08 -5.15 9.90
CA ILE A 221 40.64 -6.45 9.48
C ILE A 221 42.10 -6.30 9.07
N LEU A 222 42.44 -5.23 8.34
CA LEU A 222 43.82 -4.93 7.98
C LEU A 222 44.67 -4.66 9.22
N GLU A 223 44.17 -3.83 10.15
CA GLU A 223 44.82 -3.56 11.44
C GLU A 223 45.04 -4.85 12.25
N LYS A 224 44.01 -5.69 12.39
CA LYS A 224 44.11 -6.97 13.10
C LYS A 224 45.14 -7.90 12.46
N ARG A 225 45.23 -7.94 11.13
CA ARG A 225 46.23 -8.74 10.41
C ARG A 225 47.65 -8.23 10.65
N GLN A 226 47.83 -6.91 10.67
CA GLN A 226 49.11 -6.29 11.01
C GLN A 226 49.52 -6.66 12.44
N ILE A 227 48.65 -6.45 13.43
CA ILE A 227 48.89 -6.82 14.83
C ILE A 227 49.20 -8.32 14.96
N SER A 228 48.43 -9.19 14.29
CA SER A 228 48.71 -10.63 14.31
C SER A 228 50.06 -10.98 13.71
N GLY A 229 50.47 -10.29 12.64
CA GLY A 229 51.80 -10.46 12.04
C GLY A 229 52.89 -10.11 13.03
N GLU A 230 52.82 -8.92 13.63
CA GLU A 230 53.76 -8.43 14.65
C GLU A 230 53.84 -9.38 15.86
N MET A 231 52.69 -9.88 16.35
CA MET A 231 52.65 -10.87 17.44
C MET A 231 53.35 -12.17 17.06
N THR A 232 53.12 -12.71 15.86
CA THR A 232 53.81 -13.94 15.42
C THR A 232 55.31 -13.75 15.23
N GLU A 233 55.75 -12.54 14.87
CA GLU A 233 57.18 -12.21 14.78
C GLU A 233 57.83 -12.17 16.16
N GLU A 234 57.17 -11.59 17.17
CA GLU A 234 57.67 -11.59 18.54
C GLU A 234 57.62 -12.99 19.18
N GLU A 235 56.59 -13.80 18.92
CA GLU A 235 56.54 -15.21 19.35
C GLU A 235 57.72 -16.01 18.76
N LYS A 236 57.99 -15.88 17.46
CA LYS A 236 59.17 -16.52 16.82
C LYS A 236 60.47 -16.07 17.48
N ARG A 237 60.59 -14.79 17.82
CA ARG A 237 61.77 -14.25 18.51
C ARG A 237 61.94 -14.89 19.89
N LEU A 238 60.86 -15.06 20.65
CA LEU A 238 60.86 -15.73 21.95
C LEU A 238 61.17 -17.23 21.84
N ASP A 239 60.60 -17.93 20.85
CA ASP A 239 60.88 -19.35 20.61
C ASP A 239 62.36 -19.59 20.29
N VAL A 240 62.97 -18.72 19.48
CA VAL A 240 64.41 -18.77 19.21
C VAL A 240 65.21 -18.58 20.49
N MET A 241 64.81 -17.64 21.36
CA MET A 241 65.46 -17.44 22.65
C MET A 241 65.33 -18.67 23.56
N MET A 242 64.14 -19.28 23.63
CA MET A 242 63.91 -20.49 24.42
C MET A 242 64.65 -21.71 23.88
N GLU A 243 64.76 -21.86 22.55
CA GLU A 243 65.52 -22.96 21.95
C GLU A 243 67.01 -22.82 22.24
N VAL A 244 67.55 -21.60 22.23
CA VAL A 244 68.93 -21.35 22.67
C VAL A 244 69.11 -21.76 24.13
N ASP A 245 68.19 -21.39 25.02
CA ASP A 245 68.25 -21.79 26.43
C ASP A 245 68.13 -23.32 26.62
N ARG A 246 67.25 -23.97 25.86
CA ARG A 246 67.09 -25.43 25.86
C ARG A 246 68.37 -26.13 25.40
N GLN A 247 68.98 -25.66 24.31
CA GLN A 247 70.25 -26.21 23.81
C GLN A 247 71.36 -26.03 24.83
N ASN A 248 71.41 -24.89 25.52
CA ASN A 248 72.38 -24.65 26.59
C ASN A 248 72.15 -25.61 27.77
N ALA A 249 70.90 -25.84 28.18
CA ALA A 249 70.56 -26.79 29.24
C ALA A 249 70.93 -28.25 28.87
N ILE A 250 70.69 -28.67 27.63
CA ILE A 250 71.09 -30.01 27.15
C ILE A 250 72.60 -30.17 27.17
N LYS A 251 73.36 -29.18 26.69
CA LYS A 251 74.83 -29.21 26.74
C LYS A 251 75.32 -29.39 28.19
N ILE A 252 74.74 -28.67 29.14
CA ILE A 252 75.09 -28.81 30.57
C ILE A 252 74.75 -30.22 31.07
N GLN A 253 73.58 -30.76 30.72
CA GLN A 253 73.17 -32.10 31.16
C GLN A 253 74.04 -33.21 30.53
N GLU A 254 74.39 -33.10 29.25
CA GLU A 254 75.32 -34.01 28.57
C GLU A 254 76.70 -34.01 29.25
N GLU A 255 77.19 -32.84 29.67
CA GLU A 255 78.44 -32.72 30.44
C GLU A 255 78.33 -33.45 31.79
N ILE A 256 77.20 -33.34 32.49
CA ILE A 256 76.95 -34.06 33.76
C ILE A 256 76.86 -35.57 33.53
N GLU A 257 76.18 -36.02 32.47
CA GLU A 257 76.03 -37.45 32.17
C GLU A 257 77.34 -38.08 31.73
N LYS A 258 78.16 -37.37 30.94
CA LYS A 258 79.53 -37.81 30.61
C LYS A 258 80.33 -38.06 31.90
N ARG A 259 80.30 -37.12 32.84
CA ARG A 259 80.95 -37.29 34.16
C ARG A 259 80.41 -38.49 34.93
N ARG A 260 79.07 -38.66 35.02
CA ARG A 260 78.47 -39.84 35.69
C ARG A 260 78.81 -41.16 35.00
N LYS A 261 78.91 -41.18 33.68
CA LYS A 261 79.28 -42.39 32.91
C LYS A 261 80.72 -42.78 33.19
N GLU A 262 81.63 -41.81 33.24
CA GLU A 262 83.02 -42.02 33.65
C GLU A 262 83.09 -42.60 35.06
N GLU A 263 82.33 -42.05 36.02
CA GLU A 263 82.24 -42.58 37.38
C GLU A 263 81.66 -44.02 37.44
N ARG A 264 80.63 -44.33 36.64
CA ARG A 264 80.07 -45.69 36.56
C ARG A 264 81.04 -46.69 35.96
N LEU A 265 81.77 -46.32 34.92
CA LEU A 265 82.80 -47.18 34.32
C LEU A 265 83.89 -47.48 35.35
N MET A 266 84.33 -46.46 36.11
CA MET A 266 85.27 -46.63 37.22
C MET A 266 84.72 -47.56 38.32
N GLY A 267 83.41 -47.46 38.64
CA GLY A 267 82.76 -48.35 39.60
C GLY A 267 82.58 -49.79 39.10
N ALA A 268 82.19 -49.97 37.84
CA ALA A 268 82.00 -51.29 37.22
C ALA A 268 83.32 -52.06 37.11
N ALA A 269 84.42 -51.38 36.80
CA ALA A 269 85.75 -51.98 36.82
C ALA A 269 86.06 -52.60 38.19
N LYS A 270 85.79 -51.87 39.29
CA LYS A 270 86.01 -52.39 40.65
C LYS A 270 85.11 -53.58 41.02
N LEU A 271 83.87 -53.63 40.53
CA LEU A 271 82.97 -54.76 40.78
C LEU A 271 83.38 -56.01 40.00
N LEU A 272 83.86 -55.85 38.77
CA LEU A 272 84.40 -56.97 37.99
C LEU A 272 85.59 -57.60 38.71
N ASP A 273 86.47 -56.78 39.26
CA ASP A 273 87.59 -57.26 40.08
C ASP A 273 87.07 -58.09 41.29
N GLN A 274 86.03 -57.61 41.99
CA GLN A 274 85.42 -58.36 43.11
C GLN A 274 84.71 -59.66 42.71
N ILE A 275 84.07 -59.70 41.54
CA ILE A 275 83.42 -60.93 41.04
C ILE A 275 84.47 -61.99 40.71
N GLN A 276 85.57 -61.57 40.09
CA GLN A 276 86.68 -62.48 39.80
C GLN A 276 87.25 -63.08 41.09
N GLU A 277 87.39 -62.30 42.16
CA GLU A 277 87.80 -62.81 43.48
C GLU A 277 86.79 -63.83 44.05
N ASN A 278 85.48 -63.53 44.01
CA ASN A 278 84.44 -64.43 44.52
C ASN A 278 84.28 -65.71 43.69
N GLU A 279 84.43 -65.65 42.37
CA GLU A 279 84.36 -66.84 41.50
C GLU A 279 85.51 -67.81 41.81
N GLN A 280 86.70 -67.27 42.07
CA GLN A 280 87.83 -68.07 42.53
C GLN A 280 87.50 -68.77 43.86
N GLU A 281 86.91 -68.04 44.81
CA GLU A 281 86.50 -68.61 46.11
C GLU A 281 85.42 -69.71 45.97
N ARG A 282 84.41 -69.49 45.12
CA ARG A 282 83.35 -70.48 44.87
C ARG A 282 83.87 -71.75 44.20
N LEU A 283 84.88 -71.63 43.32
CA LEU A 283 85.51 -72.79 42.69
C LEU A 283 86.16 -73.69 43.75
N PHE A 284 86.85 -73.09 44.73
CA PHE A 284 87.44 -73.82 45.85
C PHE A 284 86.37 -74.53 46.71
N ASP A 285 85.23 -73.90 46.96
CA ASP A 285 84.13 -74.51 47.73
C ASP A 285 83.43 -75.67 47.00
N LEU A 286 83.29 -75.59 45.68
CA LEU A 286 82.67 -76.67 44.88
C LEU A 286 83.54 -77.92 44.87
N GLU A 287 84.85 -77.74 44.71
CA GLU A 287 85.82 -78.83 44.76
C GLU A 287 85.77 -79.55 46.12
N ARG A 288 85.49 -78.81 47.21
CA ARG A 288 85.27 -79.39 48.54
C ARG A 288 83.99 -80.23 48.62
N LYS A 289 82.87 -79.77 48.05
CA LYS A 289 81.58 -80.48 48.07
C LYS A 289 81.55 -81.72 47.18
N ASP A 290 82.24 -81.71 46.04
CA ASP A 290 82.29 -82.89 45.17
C ASP A 290 83.06 -84.05 45.83
N GLN A 291 84.10 -83.73 46.62
CA GLN A 291 84.79 -84.72 47.43
C GLN A 291 83.87 -85.34 48.51
N GLU A 292 82.99 -84.55 49.14
CA GLU A 292 81.98 -85.02 50.10
C GLU A 292 80.88 -85.87 49.43
N ASN A 293 80.39 -85.46 48.26
CA ASN A 293 79.34 -86.19 47.51
C ASN A 293 79.81 -87.56 47.00
N ILE A 294 81.04 -87.67 46.51
CA ILE A 294 81.62 -88.95 46.07
C ILE A 294 81.69 -89.95 47.25
N GLN A 295 81.96 -89.46 48.46
CA GLN A 295 81.93 -90.30 49.66
C GLN A 295 80.51 -90.75 50.02
N MET A 296 79.51 -89.88 49.89
CA MET A 296 78.10 -90.21 50.17
C MET A 296 77.49 -91.18 49.15
N GLN A 297 77.80 -91.04 47.85
CA GLN A 297 77.30 -91.96 46.81
C GLN A 297 77.81 -93.39 47.02
N LYS A 298 79.08 -93.57 47.38
CA LYS A 298 79.66 -94.88 47.72
C LYS A 298 78.96 -95.54 48.91
N TYR A 299 78.40 -94.76 49.82
CA TYR A 299 77.63 -95.26 50.96
C TYR A 299 76.22 -95.73 50.55
N ILE A 300 75.54 -94.99 49.66
CA ILE A 300 74.20 -95.34 49.15
C ILE A 300 74.25 -96.60 48.26
N GLU A 301 75.26 -96.74 47.41
CA GLU A 301 75.39 -97.89 46.50
C GLU A 301 75.46 -99.22 47.27
N LYS A 302 76.20 -99.25 48.40
CA LYS A 302 76.23 -100.40 49.32
C LYS A 302 74.86 -100.76 49.89
N MET A 303 74.05 -99.76 50.28
CA MET A 303 72.70 -99.99 50.80
C MET A 303 71.75 -100.58 49.73
N MET A 304 71.84 -100.12 48.48
CA MET A 304 70.96 -100.62 47.41
C MET A 304 71.25 -102.07 47.02
N ASP A 305 72.50 -102.51 47.05
CA ASP A 305 72.85 -103.90 46.76
C ASP A 305 72.29 -104.87 47.82
N GLU A 306 72.25 -104.46 49.09
CA GLU A 306 71.60 -105.24 50.16
C GLU A 306 70.08 -105.37 49.93
N ASP A 307 69.39 -104.27 49.58
CA ASP A 307 67.95 -104.27 49.28
C ASP A 307 67.59 -105.11 48.04
N ARG A 308 68.43 -105.10 46.98
CA ARG A 308 68.20 -105.87 45.74
C ARG A 308 68.14 -107.38 46.01
N THR A 309 69.03 -107.89 46.86
CA THR A 309 69.05 -109.32 47.21
C THR A 309 67.82 -109.75 48.04
N GLY A 310 67.21 -108.82 48.78
CA GLY A 310 65.96 -109.08 49.52
C GLY A 310 64.72 -109.18 48.64
N LEU A 311 64.64 -108.36 47.57
CA LEU A 311 63.51 -108.34 46.62
C LEU A 311 63.43 -109.59 45.74
N GLU A 312 64.56 -110.16 45.33
CA GLU A 312 64.60 -111.37 44.48
C GLU A 312 64.00 -112.59 45.20
N LYS A 313 64.24 -112.75 46.50
CA LYS A 313 63.69 -113.85 47.31
C LYS A 313 62.16 -113.81 47.38
N LYS A 314 61.57 -112.61 47.55
CA LYS A 314 60.10 -112.43 47.61
C LYS A 314 59.41 -112.69 46.26
N LYS A 315 60.07 -112.44 45.13
CA LYS A 315 59.52 -112.72 43.78
C LYS A 315 59.32 -114.21 43.51
N VAL A 316 60.25 -115.06 43.96
CA VAL A 316 60.19 -116.51 43.73
C VAL A 316 58.99 -117.15 44.45
N GLU A 317 58.69 -116.72 45.69
CA GLU A 317 57.53 -117.18 46.45
C GLU A 317 56.20 -116.75 45.82
N GLN A 318 56.15 -115.54 45.22
CA GLN A 318 54.94 -115.01 44.60
C GLN A 318 54.61 -115.67 43.25
N THR A 319 55.62 -116.14 42.49
CA THR A 319 55.41 -116.87 41.23
C THR A 319 54.80 -118.25 41.46
N GLN A 320 55.19 -118.96 42.53
CA GLN A 320 54.65 -120.28 42.86
C GLN A 320 53.14 -120.23 43.17
N LEU A 321 52.68 -119.21 43.91
CA LEU A 321 51.26 -119.03 44.24
C LEU A 321 50.38 -118.69 43.01
N ARG A 322 50.98 -118.09 41.96
CA ARG A 322 50.27 -117.66 40.74
C ARG A 322 50.04 -118.82 39.76
N GLU A 323 50.90 -119.82 39.74
CA GLU A 323 50.74 -121.00 38.88
C GLU A 323 49.59 -121.91 39.34
N ASP A 324 49.36 -122.03 40.64
CA ASP A 324 48.28 -122.87 41.20
C ASP A 324 46.88 -122.28 40.94
N LEU A 325 46.73 -120.95 40.93
CA LEU A 325 45.46 -120.27 40.62
C LEU A 325 45.08 -120.31 39.12
N ASN A 326 46.06 -120.34 38.22
CA ASN A 326 45.80 -120.38 36.77
C ASN A 326 45.27 -121.75 36.29
N LYS A 327 45.65 -122.86 36.94
CA LYS A 327 45.13 -124.20 36.62
C LYS A 327 43.64 -124.34 36.95
N ALA A 328 43.18 -123.76 38.07
CA ALA A 328 41.77 -123.81 38.48
C ALA A 328 40.82 -123.00 37.56
N ASN A 329 41.33 -121.98 36.88
CA ASN A 329 40.53 -121.11 36.01
C ASN A 329 40.34 -121.71 34.59
N ALA A 330 41.29 -122.53 34.13
CA ALA A 330 41.21 -123.22 32.82
C ALA A 330 40.09 -124.29 32.76
N ASP A 331 39.77 -124.93 33.88
CA ASP A 331 38.71 -125.94 33.97
C ASP A 331 37.30 -125.34 34.01
N GLN A 332 37.15 -124.07 34.42
CA GLN A 332 35.88 -123.35 34.38
C GLN A 332 35.48 -122.92 32.95
N MET A 333 36.45 -122.60 32.09
CA MET A 333 36.19 -122.15 30.71
C MET A 333 35.67 -123.25 29.79
N LYS A 334 36.04 -124.52 30.02
CA LYS A 334 35.54 -125.67 29.23
C LYS A 334 34.06 -125.98 29.47
N ARG A 335 33.49 -125.57 30.62
CA ARG A 335 32.05 -125.79 30.95
C ARG A 335 31.11 -124.75 30.32
N LYS A 336 31.63 -123.61 29.85
CA LYS A 336 30.83 -122.54 29.21
C LYS A 336 30.56 -122.78 27.71
N VAL A 337 31.41 -123.56 27.03
CA VAL A 337 31.28 -123.83 25.58
C VAL A 337 30.17 -124.86 25.26
N ILE A 338 29.81 -125.74 26.20
CA ILE A 338 28.84 -126.84 26.00
C ILE A 338 27.35 -126.40 26.12
N LYS A 339 27.05 -125.19 26.61
CA LYS A 339 25.65 -124.72 26.75
C LYS A 339 25.22 -123.73 25.66
N GLN A 340 26.16 -123.06 24.99
CA GLN A 340 25.88 -122.21 23.82
C GLN A 340 25.44 -123.00 22.58
N GLU A 341 25.58 -124.34 22.58
CA GLU A 341 25.00 -125.24 21.57
C GLU A 341 23.52 -125.62 21.85
N GLN A 342 22.94 -125.23 22.99
CA GLN A 342 21.51 -125.44 23.32
C GLN A 342 20.61 -124.26 22.94
N GLU A 343 21.18 -123.09 22.59
CA GLU A 343 20.45 -121.86 22.22
C GLU A 343 20.13 -121.75 20.71
N GLN A 344 20.61 -122.65 19.84
CA GLN A 344 20.39 -122.60 18.38
C GLN A 344 19.21 -123.46 17.88
N VAL A 345 18.45 -124.12 18.76
CA VAL A 345 17.30 -125.00 18.40
C VAL A 345 15.93 -124.36 18.72
N GLU A 346 15.88 -123.27 19.48
CA GLU A 346 14.62 -122.61 19.87
C GLU A 346 14.23 -121.41 18.98
N GLU A 347 15.11 -120.99 18.06
CA GLU A 347 14.83 -119.96 17.03
C GLU A 347 14.03 -120.48 15.80
N GLN A 348 13.57 -121.74 15.77
CA GLN A 348 12.80 -122.30 14.64
C GLN A 348 11.36 -122.72 14.98
N LYS A 349 10.85 -122.38 16.17
CA LYS A 349 9.45 -122.62 16.55
C LYS A 349 8.64 -121.33 16.57
N VAL A 350 7.81 -121.16 15.55
CA VAL A 350 6.54 -120.43 15.69
C VAL A 350 6.64 -118.91 15.46
N ILE A 351 7.50 -118.56 14.50
CA ILE A 351 7.17 -117.72 13.33
C ILE A 351 5.75 -118.02 12.73
N GLU A 352 5.08 -119.09 13.15
CA GLU A 352 3.68 -119.43 12.95
C GLU A 352 2.67 -118.64 13.83
N TYR A 353 3.13 -117.87 14.85
CA TYR A 353 2.37 -116.91 15.68
C TYR A 353 1.66 -115.81 14.87
N MET A 354 2.44 -115.22 13.94
CA MET A 354 2.04 -114.05 13.15
C MET A 354 1.25 -114.40 11.87
N LYS A 355 0.97 -115.69 11.63
CA LYS A 355 0.17 -116.16 10.48
C LYS A 355 -1.27 -116.50 10.83
N GLN A 356 -1.62 -116.56 12.12
CA GLN A 356 -2.97 -116.86 12.58
C GLN A 356 -3.69 -115.60 13.05
N LYS A 357 -4.67 -115.19 12.27
CA LYS A 357 -5.75 -114.32 12.73
C LYS A 357 -5.54 -112.81 12.60
N ALA A 358 -4.75 -112.41 11.60
CA ALA A 358 -5.17 -111.37 10.62
C ALA A 358 -6.54 -111.70 9.96
N GLU A 359 -7.04 -112.91 10.18
CA GLU A 359 -8.42 -113.40 10.00
C GLU A 359 -9.45 -112.82 11.00
N ARG A 360 -9.05 -112.00 11.99
CA ARG A 360 -9.97 -111.40 12.99
C ARG A 360 -10.48 -110.00 12.62
N GLU A 361 -9.88 -109.35 11.62
CA GLU A 361 -10.30 -108.03 11.11
C GLU A 361 -11.14 -108.11 9.82
N ALA A 362 -11.24 -109.28 9.18
CA ALA A 362 -11.96 -109.44 7.90
C ALA A 362 -13.43 -109.91 8.02
N ALA A 363 -13.97 -110.08 9.24
CA ALA A 363 -15.28 -110.72 9.48
C ALA A 363 -16.40 -109.82 10.04
N TYR A 364 -16.12 -108.59 10.50
CA TYR A 364 -17.18 -107.64 10.94
C TYR A 364 -17.59 -106.64 9.86
N GLU A 365 -16.83 -106.57 8.75
CA GLU A 365 -17.10 -105.69 7.60
C GLU A 365 -18.06 -106.32 6.56
N LYS A 366 -18.59 -107.52 6.81
CA LYS A 366 -19.52 -108.21 5.88
C LYS A 366 -20.77 -108.80 6.54
N GLU A 367 -21.13 -108.31 7.73
CA GLU A 367 -22.44 -108.57 8.33
C GLU A 367 -23.36 -107.35 8.24
N GLN A 368 -23.74 -107.05 7.00
CA GLN A 368 -25.06 -106.52 6.66
C GLN A 368 -25.31 -105.05 7.04
N GLU A 369 -25.38 -104.05 6.16
CA GLU A 369 -25.55 -103.99 4.69
C GLU A 369 -26.56 -104.92 4.01
N ARG A 370 -27.35 -105.72 4.74
CA ARG A 370 -28.39 -106.55 4.11
C ARG A 370 -29.74 -106.61 4.78
N ILE A 371 -29.98 -105.71 5.73
CA ILE A 371 -31.32 -105.30 6.10
C ILE A 371 -31.32 -103.76 5.98
N ARG A 372 -31.38 -103.19 4.78
CA ARG A 372 -32.39 -103.47 3.74
C ARG A 372 -33.74 -103.48 4.43
N VAL A 373 -34.63 -102.65 3.95
CA VAL A 373 -36.05 -102.82 4.25
C VAL A 373 -36.41 -102.34 5.64
N GLU A 374 -36.40 -101.02 5.81
CA GLU A 374 -37.66 -100.31 5.93
C GLU A 374 -37.42 -98.90 5.38
N LYS A 375 -37.76 -98.63 4.11
CA LYS A 375 -39.16 -98.44 3.74
C LYS A 375 -39.95 -97.81 4.87
N GLU A 376 -39.81 -96.51 4.98
CA GLU A 376 -40.91 -95.57 5.18
C GLU A 376 -40.28 -94.18 4.99
N ARG A 377 -40.21 -93.54 3.82
CA ARG A 377 -41.13 -93.52 2.67
C ARG A 377 -42.61 -93.46 3.04
N GLU A 378 -42.92 -92.78 4.13
CA GLU A 378 -44.20 -92.18 4.47
C GLU A 378 -43.92 -91.46 5.79
N THR A 379 -43.48 -90.21 5.82
CA THR A 379 -44.38 -89.08 5.63
C THR A 379 -43.59 -87.85 5.21
N ALA A 380 -43.07 -87.91 3.99
CA ALA A 380 -42.81 -86.75 3.13
C ALA A 380 -44.12 -86.05 2.72
N ARG A 381 -45.06 -85.89 3.66
CA ARG A 381 -46.46 -85.53 3.38
C ARG A 381 -47.04 -84.39 4.22
N LEU A 382 -46.37 -83.88 5.25
CA LEU A 382 -46.92 -82.79 6.08
C LEU A 382 -45.86 -81.80 6.55
N ARG A 383 -45.36 -81.00 5.61
CA ARG A 383 -44.87 -79.63 5.85
C ARG A 383 -44.61 -78.81 4.57
N ALA A 384 -44.95 -79.35 3.39
CA ALA A 384 -45.35 -78.58 2.21
C ALA A 384 -46.80 -78.07 2.34
N MET A 385 -47.14 -77.58 3.54
CA MET A 385 -48.46 -77.09 3.95
C MET A 385 -48.38 -75.61 4.29
N GLN A 386 -47.67 -74.81 3.47
CA GLN A 386 -47.66 -73.35 3.63
C GLN A 386 -47.08 -72.60 2.43
N GLU A 387 -47.47 -72.96 1.19
CA GLU A 387 -47.23 -72.08 0.04
C GLU A 387 -48.21 -72.29 -1.13
N ARG A 388 -49.50 -71.98 -0.89
CA ARG A 388 -50.48 -71.58 -1.93
C ARG A 388 -51.74 -70.96 -1.32
N ALA A 389 -51.54 -70.00 -0.41
CA ALA A 389 -52.47 -68.89 -0.23
C ALA A 389 -52.21 -67.86 -1.34
N ARG A 390 -52.42 -68.29 -2.59
CA ARG A 390 -52.49 -67.47 -3.80
C ARG A 390 -53.74 -67.92 -4.54
N ASP A 391 -54.60 -66.95 -4.78
CA ASP A 391 -55.59 -66.92 -5.85
C ASP A 391 -56.98 -67.53 -5.57
N GLU A 392 -57.64 -67.01 -4.52
CA GLU A 392 -59.09 -67.12 -4.28
C GLU A 392 -59.93 -66.05 -5.02
N GLN A 393 -59.44 -65.47 -6.12
CA GLN A 393 -60.16 -64.40 -6.84
C GLN A 393 -60.16 -64.51 -8.38
N ALA A 394 -60.08 -65.74 -8.92
CA ALA A 394 -60.13 -65.98 -10.37
C ALA A 394 -61.24 -66.95 -10.83
N GLU A 395 -62.05 -67.52 -9.94
CA GLU A 395 -63.12 -68.49 -10.29
C GLU A 395 -64.56 -67.92 -10.28
N ARG A 396 -64.76 -66.61 -10.12
CA ARG A 396 -66.10 -65.99 -10.19
C ARG A 396 -66.61 -65.58 -11.58
N ASP A 397 -65.81 -65.66 -12.64
CA ASP A 397 -66.19 -65.13 -13.96
C ASP A 397 -66.34 -66.15 -15.11
N ALA A 398 -66.09 -67.44 -14.89
CA ALA A 398 -66.09 -68.42 -15.99
C ALA A 398 -67.46 -69.11 -16.25
N LEU A 399 -68.48 -68.94 -15.39
CA LEU A 399 -69.76 -69.68 -15.48
C LEU A 399 -70.95 -68.87 -16.03
N ARG A 400 -70.74 -67.62 -16.47
CA ARG A 400 -71.77 -66.74 -17.08
C ARG A 400 -71.70 -66.67 -18.62
N ALA A 401 -70.61 -67.11 -19.24
CA ALA A 401 -70.35 -66.89 -20.65
C ALA A 401 -70.91 -67.98 -21.62
N LYS A 402 -71.23 -69.19 -21.14
CA LYS A 402 -71.48 -70.34 -22.03
C LYS A 402 -72.95 -70.73 -22.27
N ARG A 403 -73.93 -69.93 -21.84
CA ARG A 403 -75.38 -70.20 -22.10
C ARG A 403 -76.13 -69.07 -22.83
N ALA A 404 -75.47 -67.97 -23.20
CA ALA A 404 -76.08 -66.80 -23.85
C ALA A 404 -76.03 -66.81 -25.39
N GLN A 405 -75.25 -67.69 -26.02
CA GLN A 405 -74.99 -67.64 -27.46
C GLN A 405 -76.04 -68.36 -28.35
N GLU A 406 -76.97 -69.15 -27.81
CA GLU A 406 -77.91 -69.93 -28.65
C GLU A 406 -79.37 -69.41 -28.71
N LYS A 407 -79.75 -68.34 -27.99
CA LYS A 407 -81.13 -67.80 -27.98
C LYS A 407 -81.35 -66.57 -28.86
N THR A 408 -80.30 -65.83 -29.19
CA THR A 408 -80.35 -64.53 -29.90
C THR A 408 -80.62 -64.64 -31.41
N GLU A 409 -80.42 -65.81 -32.01
CA GLU A 409 -80.47 -65.93 -33.47
C GLU A 409 -81.88 -66.09 -34.05
N ARG A 410 -82.90 -66.48 -33.26
CA ARG A 410 -84.26 -66.74 -33.78
C ARG A 410 -85.22 -65.54 -33.78
N GLU A 411 -85.01 -64.49 -33.00
CA GLU A 411 -85.96 -63.35 -32.86
C GLU A 411 -85.79 -62.23 -33.90
N TRP A 412 -84.63 -62.15 -34.55
CA TRP A 412 -84.30 -61.02 -35.42
C TRP A 412 -85.12 -60.97 -36.73
N ARG A 413 -85.50 -62.12 -37.30
CA ARG A 413 -86.18 -62.15 -38.61
C ARG A 413 -87.65 -61.70 -38.64
N LYS A 414 -88.31 -61.46 -37.50
CA LYS A 414 -89.76 -61.13 -37.47
C LYS A 414 -90.08 -59.62 -37.41
N LYS A 415 -89.11 -58.75 -37.07
CA LYS A 415 -89.34 -57.35 -36.68
C LYS A 415 -89.24 -56.33 -37.83
N GLU A 416 -88.60 -56.69 -38.94
CA GLU A 416 -88.28 -55.74 -40.02
C GLU A 416 -89.51 -55.37 -40.90
N ALA A 417 -90.50 -56.25 -40.99
CA ALA A 417 -91.61 -56.09 -41.94
C ALA A 417 -92.66 -55.01 -41.53
N GLU A 418 -92.77 -54.60 -40.27
CA GLU A 418 -93.84 -53.69 -39.80
C GLU A 418 -93.48 -52.19 -39.79
N GLU A 419 -92.20 -51.82 -39.76
CA GLU A 419 -91.78 -50.41 -39.59
C GLU A 419 -91.93 -49.54 -40.86
N SER A 420 -91.98 -50.14 -42.05
CA SER A 420 -92.00 -49.36 -43.29
C SER A 420 -93.30 -48.59 -43.52
N LYS A 421 -94.45 -49.10 -43.06
CA LYS A 421 -95.77 -48.50 -43.36
C LYS A 421 -96.09 -47.23 -42.56
N LYS A 422 -95.57 -47.07 -41.33
CA LYS A 422 -95.92 -45.93 -40.47
C LYS A 422 -95.25 -44.61 -40.88
N LYS A 423 -94.13 -44.66 -41.59
CA LYS A 423 -93.34 -43.46 -41.95
C LYS A 423 -94.02 -42.57 -43.00
N ALA A 424 -94.83 -43.14 -43.89
CA ALA A 424 -95.42 -42.39 -44.99
C ALA A 424 -96.48 -41.35 -44.57
N VAL A 425 -97.24 -41.60 -43.49
CA VAL A 425 -98.37 -40.72 -43.10
C VAL A 425 -97.90 -39.44 -42.40
N THR A 426 -96.81 -39.50 -41.63
CA THR A 426 -96.28 -38.35 -40.88
C THR A 426 -95.73 -37.24 -41.76
N GLU A 427 -95.34 -37.56 -42.99
CA GLU A 427 -94.65 -36.62 -43.88
C GLU A 427 -95.62 -35.57 -44.46
N ALA A 428 -96.84 -35.97 -44.81
CA ALA A 428 -97.80 -35.05 -45.43
C ALA A 428 -98.24 -33.91 -44.50
N MET A 429 -98.37 -34.16 -43.19
CA MET A 429 -98.87 -33.17 -42.23
C MET A 429 -97.86 -32.03 -41.97
N LEU A 430 -96.57 -32.28 -42.16
CA LEU A 430 -95.51 -31.31 -41.91
C LEU A 430 -95.46 -30.18 -42.96
N ILE A 431 -95.98 -30.41 -44.16
CA ILE A 431 -95.88 -29.45 -45.27
C ILE A 431 -96.76 -28.21 -45.03
N GLN A 432 -97.99 -28.39 -44.53
CA GLN A 432 -98.93 -27.27 -44.35
C GLN A 432 -98.51 -26.30 -43.22
N ALA A 433 -97.96 -26.79 -42.12
CA ALA A 433 -97.53 -25.94 -41.01
C ALA A 433 -96.39 -24.97 -41.39
N ARG A 434 -95.55 -25.34 -42.37
CA ARG A 434 -94.45 -24.49 -42.85
C ARG A 434 -94.94 -23.23 -43.56
N ALA A 435 -96.06 -23.26 -44.26
CA ALA A 435 -96.52 -22.11 -45.05
C ALA A 435 -96.90 -20.91 -44.17
N ASN A 436 -97.68 -21.15 -43.11
CA ASN A 436 -98.16 -20.07 -42.23
C ASN A 436 -97.03 -19.41 -41.41
N GLN A 437 -95.99 -20.18 -41.07
CA GLN A 437 -94.82 -19.67 -40.37
C GLN A 437 -94.07 -18.61 -41.19
N MET A 438 -94.05 -18.72 -42.52
CA MET A 438 -93.28 -17.80 -43.37
C MET A 438 -93.85 -16.38 -43.37
N SER A 439 -95.17 -16.22 -43.45
CA SER A 439 -95.81 -14.90 -43.57
C SER A 439 -95.62 -14.03 -42.31
N GLN A 440 -95.73 -14.60 -41.11
CA GLN A 440 -95.54 -13.85 -39.85
C GLN A 440 -94.10 -13.37 -39.68
N LYS A 441 -93.14 -14.12 -40.22
CA LYS A 441 -91.72 -13.77 -40.17
C LYS A 441 -91.43 -12.50 -40.97
N GLU A 442 -92.08 -12.30 -42.12
CA GLU A 442 -91.84 -11.13 -42.98
C GLU A 442 -92.22 -9.80 -42.33
N HIS A 443 -93.36 -9.73 -41.65
CA HIS A 443 -93.82 -8.48 -41.02
C HIS A 443 -92.89 -8.03 -39.88
N PHE A 444 -92.45 -8.97 -39.04
CA PHE A 444 -91.55 -8.69 -37.93
C PHE A 444 -90.20 -8.13 -38.41
N MET A 445 -89.70 -8.61 -39.55
CA MET A 445 -88.44 -8.13 -40.13
C MET A 445 -88.49 -6.64 -40.54
N ALA A 446 -89.64 -6.15 -41.02
CA ALA A 446 -89.75 -4.76 -41.49
C ALA A 446 -89.67 -3.73 -40.35
N VAL A 447 -90.35 -3.97 -39.23
CA VAL A 447 -90.33 -3.07 -38.06
C VAL A 447 -88.95 -3.05 -37.41
N GLN A 448 -88.29 -4.20 -37.39
CA GLN A 448 -86.94 -4.33 -36.86
C GLN A 448 -85.95 -3.46 -37.66
N ALA A 449 -86.01 -3.49 -39.00
CA ALA A 449 -85.12 -2.71 -39.86
C ALA A 449 -85.20 -1.19 -39.63
N GLN A 450 -86.37 -0.65 -39.26
CA GLN A 450 -86.53 0.78 -39.01
C GLN A 450 -85.91 1.22 -37.69
N ARG A 451 -86.04 0.40 -36.63
CA ARG A 451 -85.39 0.66 -35.34
C ARG A 451 -83.87 0.63 -35.47
N GLU A 452 -83.35 -0.34 -36.22
CA GLU A 452 -81.91 -0.50 -36.46
C GLU A 452 -81.29 0.74 -37.14
N ARG A 453 -81.99 1.39 -38.07
CA ARG A 453 -81.51 2.63 -38.72
C ARG A 453 -81.34 3.81 -37.75
N ALA A 454 -82.33 4.04 -36.89
CA ALA A 454 -82.29 5.15 -35.94
C ALA A 454 -81.18 4.96 -34.89
N GLU A 455 -80.96 3.72 -34.45
CA GLU A 455 -79.83 3.38 -33.57
C GLU A 455 -78.50 3.57 -34.29
N PHE A 456 -78.39 3.14 -35.55
CA PHE A 456 -77.17 3.33 -36.36
C PHE A 456 -76.76 4.80 -36.47
N GLU A 457 -77.70 5.72 -36.72
CA GLU A 457 -77.40 7.15 -36.81
C GLU A 457 -76.94 7.78 -35.48
N ARG A 458 -77.49 7.31 -34.35
CA ARG A 458 -77.03 7.74 -33.03
C ARG A 458 -75.60 7.26 -32.77
N VAL A 459 -75.32 5.99 -33.07
CA VAL A 459 -73.98 5.40 -32.93
C VAL A 459 -72.97 6.14 -33.80
N LEU A 460 -73.32 6.49 -35.05
CA LEU A 460 -72.43 7.17 -35.97
C LEU A 460 -72.05 8.59 -35.49
N ARG A 461 -72.96 9.32 -34.84
CA ARG A 461 -72.65 10.62 -34.22
C ARG A 461 -71.71 10.47 -33.03
N ALA A 462 -71.99 9.54 -32.12
CA ALA A 462 -71.10 9.26 -31.00
C ALA A 462 -69.70 8.82 -31.47
N GLN A 463 -69.64 8.04 -32.54
CA GLN A 463 -68.37 7.61 -33.14
C GLN A 463 -67.58 8.78 -33.72
N LYS A 464 -68.24 9.74 -34.40
CA LYS A 464 -67.57 10.94 -34.92
C LYS A 464 -66.98 11.80 -33.81
N GLU A 465 -67.73 12.02 -32.73
CA GLU A 465 -67.24 12.78 -31.57
C GLU A 465 -66.06 12.08 -30.89
N LEU A 466 -66.11 10.75 -30.78
CA LEU A 466 -65.01 9.96 -30.24
C LEU A 466 -63.75 10.08 -31.10
N VAL A 467 -63.88 9.99 -32.42
CA VAL A 467 -62.75 10.15 -33.36
C VAL A 467 -62.12 11.54 -33.26
N GLU A 468 -62.91 12.61 -33.13
CA GLU A 468 -62.36 13.95 -32.94
C GLU A 468 -61.62 14.11 -31.61
N LYS A 469 -62.17 13.52 -30.53
CA LYS A 469 -61.54 13.55 -29.21
C LYS A 469 -60.21 12.77 -29.23
N GLU A 470 -60.22 11.57 -29.79
CA GLU A 470 -59.03 10.73 -29.96
C GLU A 470 -57.96 11.46 -30.79
N ARG A 471 -58.34 12.11 -31.90
CA ARG A 471 -57.41 12.91 -32.72
C ARG A 471 -56.77 14.07 -31.94
N ARG A 472 -57.49 14.75 -31.04
CA ARG A 472 -56.93 15.82 -30.19
C ARG A 472 -55.95 15.25 -29.18
N GLU A 473 -56.33 14.17 -28.49
CA GLU A 473 -55.48 13.48 -27.52
C GLU A 473 -54.22 12.93 -28.18
N GLU A 474 -54.32 12.34 -29.38
CA GLU A 474 -53.18 11.91 -30.19
C GLU A 474 -52.25 13.06 -30.54
N HIS A 475 -52.78 14.22 -30.92
CA HIS A 475 -51.96 15.39 -31.26
C HIS A 475 -51.23 15.98 -30.05
N GLU A 476 -51.86 16.00 -28.87
CA GLU A 476 -51.18 16.37 -27.64
C GLU A 476 -50.14 15.33 -27.22
N ALA A 477 -50.45 14.05 -27.39
CA ALA A 477 -49.52 12.95 -27.12
C ALA A 477 -48.31 13.00 -28.06
N THR A 478 -48.48 13.29 -29.36
CA THR A 478 -47.35 13.46 -30.30
C THR A 478 -46.48 14.65 -29.92
N LYS A 479 -47.08 15.79 -29.57
CA LYS A 479 -46.34 16.96 -29.08
C LYS A 479 -45.51 16.63 -27.84
N LYS A 480 -46.13 16.00 -26.83
CA LYS A 480 -45.42 15.55 -25.61
C LYS A 480 -44.30 14.56 -25.92
N ARG A 481 -44.50 13.64 -26.87
CA ARG A 481 -43.45 12.72 -27.34
C ARG A 481 -42.30 13.46 -28.01
N HIS A 482 -42.58 14.48 -28.83
CA HIS A 482 -41.55 15.28 -29.48
C HIS A 482 -40.73 16.10 -28.47
N THR A 483 -41.38 16.81 -27.55
CA THR A 483 -40.67 17.57 -26.51
C THR A 483 -39.84 16.64 -25.64
N HIS A 484 -40.40 15.49 -25.23
CA HIS A 484 -39.66 14.50 -24.46
C HIS A 484 -38.45 13.94 -25.24
N ALA A 485 -38.59 13.69 -26.54
CA ALA A 485 -37.48 13.23 -27.38
C ALA A 485 -36.36 14.28 -27.49
N ASP A 486 -36.71 15.56 -27.59
CA ASP A 486 -35.72 16.65 -27.63
C ASP A 486 -35.04 16.86 -26.28
N ASP A 487 -35.77 16.73 -25.17
CA ASP A 487 -35.21 16.74 -23.82
C ASP A 487 -34.24 15.56 -23.62
N VAL A 488 -34.59 14.36 -24.09
CA VAL A 488 -33.69 13.20 -24.06
C VAL A 488 -32.44 13.45 -24.91
N ARG A 489 -32.57 14.05 -26.10
CA ARG A 489 -31.42 14.40 -26.96
C ARG A 489 -30.50 15.43 -26.31
N THR A 490 -31.06 16.44 -25.64
CA THR A 490 -30.24 17.44 -24.93
C THR A 490 -29.56 16.81 -23.71
N GLN A 491 -30.26 15.95 -22.96
CA GLN A 491 -29.68 15.21 -21.85
C GLN A 491 -28.53 14.28 -22.31
N ILE A 492 -28.68 13.59 -23.46
CA ILE A 492 -27.62 12.77 -24.05
C ILE A 492 -26.40 13.63 -24.38
N ARG A 493 -26.58 14.77 -25.07
CA ARG A 493 -25.47 15.69 -25.39
C ARG A 493 -24.76 16.23 -24.15
N GLN A 494 -25.51 16.60 -23.12
CA GLN A 494 -24.94 17.07 -21.86
C GLN A 494 -24.17 15.96 -21.15
N LYS A 495 -24.71 14.74 -21.07
CA LYS A 495 -24.00 13.59 -20.49
C LYS A 495 -22.76 13.22 -21.29
N GLU A 496 -22.80 13.31 -22.62
CA GLU A 496 -21.65 13.06 -23.47
C GLU A 496 -20.56 14.12 -23.27
N ALA A 497 -20.93 15.40 -23.23
CA ALA A 497 -20.01 16.50 -22.93
C ALA A 497 -19.37 16.34 -21.54
N LEU A 498 -20.16 16.00 -20.51
CA LEU A 498 -19.64 15.72 -19.17
C LEU A 498 -18.69 14.53 -19.19
N ARG A 499 -19.04 13.43 -19.86
CA ARG A 499 -18.14 12.25 -19.99
C ARG A 499 -16.83 12.61 -20.69
N VAL A 500 -16.87 13.45 -21.74
CA VAL A 500 -15.65 13.92 -22.42
C VAL A 500 -14.84 14.82 -21.50
N MET A 501 -15.47 15.71 -20.74
CA MET A 501 -14.79 16.55 -19.75
C MET A 501 -14.15 15.72 -18.63
N GLU A 502 -14.88 14.79 -18.03
CA GLU A 502 -14.37 13.85 -17.01
C GLU A 502 -13.18 13.05 -17.56
N ARG A 503 -13.28 12.57 -18.80
CA ARG A 503 -12.18 11.86 -19.46
C ARG A 503 -10.96 12.77 -19.66
N ASN A 504 -11.16 14.01 -20.10
CA ASN A 504 -10.07 14.97 -20.27
C ASN A 504 -9.44 15.35 -18.93
N GLN A 505 -10.25 15.56 -17.89
CA GLN A 505 -9.77 15.82 -16.53
C GLN A 505 -8.96 14.64 -16.00
N PHE A 506 -9.43 13.40 -16.19
CA PHE A 506 -8.67 12.20 -15.83
C PHE A 506 -7.33 12.12 -16.56
N PHE A 507 -7.28 12.45 -17.86
CA PHE A 507 -6.03 12.50 -18.59
C PHE A 507 -5.12 13.64 -18.14
N GLU A 508 -5.65 14.84 -17.88
CA GLU A 508 -4.90 15.98 -17.35
C GLU A 508 -4.35 15.68 -15.95
N GLU A 509 -5.12 15.02 -15.09
CA GLU A 509 -4.67 14.52 -13.79
C GLU A 509 -3.57 13.48 -13.96
N GLY A 510 -3.71 12.56 -14.92
CA GLY A 510 -2.65 11.60 -15.27
C GLY A 510 -1.35 12.28 -15.73
N VAL A 511 -1.45 13.29 -16.61
CA VAL A 511 -0.29 14.07 -17.07
C VAL A 511 0.36 14.83 -15.92
N LYS A 512 -0.44 15.46 -15.04
CA LYS A 512 0.07 16.16 -13.85
C LYS A 512 0.76 15.19 -12.88
N LEU A 513 0.16 14.03 -12.62
CA LEU A 513 0.77 12.99 -11.79
C LEU A 513 2.08 12.48 -12.40
N ASP A 514 2.14 12.30 -13.73
CA ASP A 514 3.37 11.92 -14.44
C ASP A 514 4.44 13.02 -14.39
N GLU A 515 4.06 14.29 -14.49
CA GLU A 515 4.96 15.44 -14.35
C GLU A 515 5.47 15.58 -12.90
N GLU A 516 4.59 15.46 -11.92
CA GLU A 516 4.94 15.45 -10.50
C GLU A 516 5.86 14.27 -10.16
N ALA A 517 5.56 13.08 -10.68
CA ALA A 517 6.41 11.90 -10.53
C ALA A 517 7.77 12.10 -11.21
N ARG A 518 7.82 12.71 -12.40
CA ARG A 518 9.08 13.07 -13.08
C ARG A 518 9.89 14.07 -12.26
N HIS A 519 9.27 15.15 -11.77
CA HIS A 519 9.93 16.13 -10.93
C HIS A 519 10.42 15.53 -9.62
N ARG A 520 9.64 14.63 -9.00
CA ARG A 520 10.04 13.89 -7.81
C ARG A 520 11.25 13.01 -8.10
N ARG A 521 11.24 12.25 -9.20
CA ARG A 521 12.38 11.43 -9.62
C ARG A 521 13.64 12.27 -9.83
N LEU A 522 13.54 13.40 -10.54
CA LEU A 522 14.68 14.31 -10.75
C LEU A 522 15.24 14.84 -9.43
N LYS A 523 14.38 15.30 -8.51
CA LYS A 523 14.79 15.75 -7.17
C LYS A 523 15.50 14.64 -6.39
N LEU A 524 14.96 13.42 -6.42
CA LEU A 524 15.55 12.26 -5.76
C LEU A 524 16.92 11.90 -6.36
N GLU A 525 17.06 11.93 -7.69
CA GLU A 525 18.34 11.71 -8.36
C GLU A 525 19.39 12.77 -8.00
N ASP A 526 18.99 14.04 -7.88
CA ASP A 526 19.89 15.10 -7.45
C ASP A 526 20.35 14.92 -6.00
N VAL A 527 19.44 14.52 -5.09
CA VAL A 527 19.80 14.20 -3.69
C VAL A 527 20.70 12.97 -3.62
N LYS A 528 20.42 11.91 -4.40
CA LYS A 528 21.27 10.72 -4.51
C LYS A 528 22.69 11.10 -4.93
N LYS A 529 22.85 11.91 -5.97
CA LYS A 529 24.16 12.39 -6.44
C LYS A 529 24.88 13.22 -5.38
N LYS A 530 24.19 14.13 -4.69
CA LYS A 530 24.77 14.92 -3.60
C LYS A 530 25.31 14.02 -2.48
N LYS A 531 24.50 13.06 -1.99
CA LYS A 531 24.92 12.13 -0.94
C LYS A 531 26.07 11.22 -1.38
N LEU A 532 26.09 10.74 -2.63
CA LEU A 532 27.23 9.97 -3.14
C LEU A 532 28.52 10.80 -3.19
N ASN A 533 28.44 12.07 -3.61
CA ASN A 533 29.59 12.98 -3.61
C ASN A 533 30.06 13.31 -2.19
N GLU A 534 29.16 13.48 -1.22
CA GLU A 534 29.51 13.64 0.20
C GLU A 534 30.31 12.43 0.72
N LEU A 535 29.97 11.22 0.29
CA LEU A 535 30.71 10.02 0.70
C LEU A 535 32.07 9.88 0.01
N ARG A 536 32.18 10.31 -1.25
CA ARG A 536 33.49 10.45 -1.92
C ARG A 536 34.38 11.43 -1.14
N ASN A 537 33.82 12.57 -0.75
CA ASN A 537 34.53 13.57 0.06
C ASN A 537 34.89 13.05 1.47
N ALA A 538 34.08 12.16 2.04
CA ALA A 538 34.37 11.50 3.31
C ALA A 538 35.43 10.39 3.23
N GLY A 539 36.01 10.13 2.05
CA GLY A 539 37.10 9.18 1.86
C GLY A 539 36.67 7.71 1.87
N ILE A 540 35.39 7.41 1.62
CA ILE A 540 34.92 6.02 1.54
C ILE A 540 35.44 5.39 0.23
N PRO A 541 36.01 4.18 0.28
CA PRO A 541 36.50 3.51 -0.93
C PRO A 541 35.42 3.33 -2.01
N GLU A 542 35.77 3.62 -3.27
CA GLU A 542 34.85 3.60 -4.41
C GLU A 542 34.17 2.23 -4.61
N LYS A 543 34.81 1.13 -4.17
CA LYS A 543 34.22 -0.21 -4.19
C LYS A 543 32.85 -0.29 -3.49
N TYR A 544 32.69 0.38 -2.35
CA TYR A 544 31.41 0.38 -1.63
C TYR A 544 30.45 1.41 -2.20
N LEU A 545 30.95 2.53 -2.72
CA LEU A 545 30.13 3.54 -3.40
C LEU A 545 29.47 2.97 -4.65
N ALA A 546 30.22 2.23 -5.48
CA ALA A 546 29.68 1.54 -6.65
C ALA A 546 28.60 0.50 -6.28
N GLN A 547 28.74 -0.16 -5.11
CA GLN A 547 27.73 -1.08 -4.61
C GLN A 547 26.44 -0.34 -4.19
N VAL A 548 26.59 0.81 -3.56
CA VAL A 548 25.47 1.70 -3.19
C VAL A 548 24.79 2.23 -4.45
N GLU A 549 25.54 2.78 -5.42
CA GLU A 549 25.04 3.23 -6.74
C GLU A 549 24.26 2.13 -7.47
N ARG A 550 24.80 0.90 -7.52
CA ARG A 550 24.13 -0.22 -8.18
C ARG A 550 22.83 -0.62 -7.50
N LYS A 551 22.77 -0.59 -6.17
CA LYS A 551 21.55 -0.89 -5.40
C LYS A 551 20.51 0.21 -5.50
N ILE A 552 20.93 1.47 -5.68
CA ILE A 552 20.02 2.61 -5.95
C ILE A 552 19.42 2.52 -7.35
N ALA A 553 20.23 2.13 -8.34
CA ALA A 553 19.79 2.04 -9.74
C ALA A 553 18.87 0.84 -10.00
N GLN A 554 18.83 -0.15 -9.11
CA GLN A 554 17.89 -1.25 -9.21
C GLN A 554 16.47 -0.75 -8.86
N PRO A 555 15.49 -0.90 -9.76
CA PRO A 555 14.12 -0.60 -9.43
C PRO A 555 13.70 -1.49 -8.26
N GLN A 556 13.32 -0.86 -7.15
CA GLN A 556 12.79 -1.56 -5.99
C GLN A 556 11.54 -2.30 -6.44
N HIS A 557 11.62 -3.62 -6.54
CA HIS A 557 10.45 -4.47 -6.58
C HIS A 557 9.86 -4.40 -5.17
N ILE A 558 9.05 -3.37 -4.93
CA ILE A 558 8.21 -3.30 -3.73
C ILE A 558 7.30 -4.52 -3.85
N SER A 559 7.64 -5.56 -3.08
CA SER A 559 6.80 -6.72 -2.90
C SER A 559 5.64 -6.23 -2.04
N THR A 560 4.55 -5.84 -2.70
CA THR A 560 3.29 -5.46 -2.06
C THR A 560 2.74 -6.58 -1.20
#